data_AF-A0A7K2M9D3-F1
#
_entry.id   AF-A0A7K2M9D3-F1
#
_cell.length_a   1.000
_cell.length_b   1.000
_cell.length_c   1.000
_cell.angle_alpha   90.00
_cell.angle_beta   90.00
_cell.angle_gamma   90.00
#
_symmetry.space_group_name_H-M   'P 1'
#
loop_
_entity.id
_entity.type
_entity.pdbx_description
1 polymer ?
#
loop_
_entity_poly.entity_id
_entity_poly.type
_entity_poly.pdbx_seq_one_letter_code
_entity_poly.pdbx_strand_id
1 'polypeptide(L)' 'MLQGAASVPAHERGEVLLFEERAAAIAAAVARARPGDTVLVAGKGHEQGQDIAGVVRPFDDRQVLREAIQNTQG' A
#
# COMPACT_ATOMS: atom_id res chain seq x y z
N MET A 1 -9.16 5.60 -6.76
CA MET A 1 -9.39 4.39 -5.95
C MET A 1 -10.37 4.62 -4.81
N LEU A 2 -10.25 5.70 -4.03
CA LEU A 2 -11.16 5.97 -2.89
C LEU A 2 -12.65 5.94 -3.28
N GLN A 3 -13.02 6.51 -4.43
CA GLN A 3 -14.41 6.50 -4.90
C GLN A 3 -14.96 5.08 -5.15
N GLY A 4 -14.11 4.15 -5.62
CA GLY A 4 -14.52 2.74 -5.81
C GLY A 4 -14.72 2.01 -4.48
N ALA A 5 -13.86 2.25 -3.50
CA ALA A 5 -14.11 1.77 -2.14
C ALA A 5 -15.37 2.42 -1.54
N ALA A 6 -15.59 3.71 -1.83
CA ALA A 6 -16.71 4.49 -1.35
C ALA A 6 -18.07 4.12 -1.96
N SER A 7 -18.10 3.43 -3.10
CA SER A 7 -19.35 2.99 -3.73
C SER A 7 -19.91 1.68 -3.15
N VAL A 8 -19.11 0.92 -2.39
CA VAL A 8 -19.57 -0.31 -1.72
C VAL A 8 -20.44 0.07 -0.51
N PRO A 9 -21.64 -0.53 -0.31
CA PRO A 9 -22.47 -0.27 0.87
C PRO A 9 -21.68 -0.41 2.18
N ALA A 10 -21.92 0.48 3.13
CA ALA A 10 -21.09 0.57 4.34
C ALA A 10 -21.03 -0.74 5.15
N HIS A 11 -22.10 -1.54 5.13
CA HIS A 11 -22.18 -2.83 5.82
C HIS A 11 -21.46 -3.97 5.09
N GLU A 12 -21.12 -3.80 3.81
CA GLU A 12 -20.36 -4.76 2.99
C GLU A 12 -18.89 -4.35 2.82
N ARG A 13 -18.55 -3.11 3.19
CA ARG A 13 -17.23 -2.53 2.99
C ARG A 13 -16.27 -2.94 4.11
N GLY A 14 -15.06 -3.33 3.74
CA GLY A 14 -13.95 -3.45 4.69
C GLY A 14 -13.51 -2.10 5.28
N GLU A 15 -12.63 -2.13 6.27
CA GLU A 15 -11.97 -0.93 6.79
C GLU A 15 -11.16 -0.25 5.68
N VAL A 16 -11.32 1.07 5.52
CA VAL A 16 -10.59 1.86 4.54
C VAL A 16 -9.73 2.87 5.26
N LEU A 17 -8.42 2.77 5.06
CA LEU A 17 -7.44 3.73 5.58
C LEU A 17 -6.82 4.49 4.42
N LEU A 18 -6.66 5.81 4.58
CA LEU A 18 -6.08 6.70 3.58
C LEU A 18 -4.70 7.17 4.05
N PHE A 19 -3.72 7.08 3.16
CA PHE A 19 -2.36 7.56 3.37
C PHE A 19 -1.96 8.39 2.15
N GLU A 20 -1.33 9.54 2.39
CA GLU A 20 -0.80 10.41 1.32
C GLU A 20 0.46 9.78 0.70
N GLU A 21 1.33 9.22 1.55
CA GLU A 21 2.59 8.60 1.14
C GLU A 21 2.43 7.10 0.88
N ARG A 22 2.89 6.66 -0.28
CA ARG A 22 2.77 5.26 -0.71
C ARG A 22 3.55 4.31 0.20
N ALA A 23 4.76 4.69 0.62
CA ALA A 23 5.55 3.90 1.56
C ALA A 23 4.86 3.76 2.92
N ALA A 24 4.19 4.82 3.40
CA ALA A 24 3.45 4.77 4.66
C ALA A 24 2.25 3.81 4.57
N ALA A 25 1.54 3.80 3.44
CA ALA A 25 0.45 2.85 3.20
C ALA A 25 0.93 1.39 3.24
N ILE A 26 2.06 1.09 2.58
CA ILE A 26 2.66 -0.24 2.56
C ILE A 26 3.09 -0.66 3.97
N ALA A 27 3.79 0.21 4.69
CA ALA A 27 4.24 -0.06 6.05
C ALA A 27 3.05 -0.33 7.00
N ALA A 28 2.00 0.49 6.91
CA ALA A 28 0.80 0.31 7.71
C ALA A 28 0.05 -0.99 7.39
N ALA A 29 -0.02 -1.39 6.12
CA ALA A 29 -0.63 -2.66 5.73
C ALA A 29 0.15 -3.86 6.28
N VAL A 30 1.49 -3.86 6.16
CA VAL A 30 2.34 -4.93 6.69
C VAL A 30 2.26 -5.02 8.21
N ALA A 31 2.31 -3.88 8.92
CA ALA A 31 2.24 -3.85 10.38
C ALA A 31 0.91 -4.36 10.95
N ARG A 32 -0.17 -4.34 10.16
CA ARG A 32 -1.50 -4.85 10.57
C ARG A 32 -1.69 -6.34 10.25
N ALA A 33 -0.88 -6.90 9.35
CA ALA A 33 -1.00 -8.28 8.93
C ALA A 33 -0.60 -9.25 10.05
N ARG A 34 -1.35 -10.34 10.18
CA ARG A 34 -1.10 -11.44 11.13
C ARG A 34 -0.63 -12.68 10.38
N PRO A 35 -0.05 -13.68 11.08
CA PRO A 35 0.26 -14.96 10.47
C PRO A 35 -0.98 -15.56 9.77
N GLY A 36 -0.85 -15.86 8.47
CA GLY A 36 -1.93 -16.36 7.62
C GLY A 36 -2.60 -15.30 6.75
N ASP A 37 -2.40 -14.01 7.01
CA ASP A 37 -2.94 -12.93 6.17
C ASP A 37 -2.13 -12.77 4.87
N THR A 38 -2.77 -12.17 3.86
CA THR A 38 -2.12 -11.80 2.60
C THR A 38 -2.20 -10.29 2.39
N VAL A 39 -1.05 -9.67 2.10
CA VAL A 39 -0.97 -8.26 1.70
C VAL A 39 -0.76 -8.17 0.19
N LEU A 40 -1.68 -7.49 -0.52
CA LEU A 40 -1.59 -7.23 -1.95
C LEU A 40 -1.33 -5.74 -2.22
N VAL A 41 -0.19 -5.43 -2.85
CA VAL A 41 0.12 -4.09 -3.36
C VAL A 41 -0.19 -4.05 -4.85
N ALA A 42 -1.15 -3.21 -5.25
CA ALA A 42 -1.65 -3.14 -6.62
C ALA A 42 -1.47 -1.75 -7.28
N GLY A 43 -1.60 -1.72 -8.61
CA GLY A 43 -1.67 -0.49 -9.41
C GLY A 43 -0.39 -0.05 -10.09
N LYS A 44 0.80 -0.45 -9.60
CA LYS A 44 2.10 -0.03 -10.17
C LYS A 44 2.88 -1.14 -10.89
N GLY A 45 2.74 -2.38 -10.44
CA GLY A 45 3.41 -3.52 -11.08
C GLY A 45 4.94 -3.40 -11.07
N HIS A 46 5.57 -3.39 -12.24
CA HIS A 46 7.03 -3.39 -12.40
C HIS A 46 7.64 -1.99 -12.52
N GLU A 47 6.84 -0.93 -12.43
CA GLU A 47 7.35 0.44 -12.52
C GLU A 47 8.24 0.80 -11.31
N GLN A 48 9.22 1.69 -11.51
CA GLN A 48 10.26 2.02 -10.52
C GLN A 48 10.36 3.52 -10.18
N GLY A 49 9.34 4.31 -10.50
CA GLY A 49 9.29 5.72 -10.13
C GLY A 49 7.89 6.23 -9.85
N GLN A 50 7.71 7.10 -8.86
CA GLN A 50 6.44 7.74 -8.53
C GLN A 50 6.45 9.16 -9.11
N ASP A 51 5.46 9.47 -9.96
CA ASP A 51 5.24 10.83 -10.43
C ASP A 51 4.52 11.63 -9.34
N ILE A 52 5.17 12.71 -8.90
CA ILE A 52 4.61 13.68 -7.97
C ILE A 52 4.75 15.05 -8.63
N ALA A 53 3.60 15.61 -9.04
CA ALA A 53 3.52 16.92 -9.68
C ALA A 53 4.45 17.08 -10.90
N GLY A 54 4.57 16.03 -11.73
CA GLY A 54 5.40 16.02 -12.94
C GLY A 54 6.87 15.67 -12.69
N VAL A 55 7.26 15.40 -11.45
CA VAL A 55 8.60 14.95 -11.10
C VAL A 55 8.56 13.47 -10.74
N VAL A 56 9.23 12.65 -11.54
CA VAL A 56 9.38 11.22 -11.26
C VAL A 56 10.47 11.00 -10.21
N ARG A 57 10.08 10.52 -9.03
CA ARG A 57 10.97 10.16 -7.92
C ARG A 57 11.21 8.65 -7.93
N PRO A 58 12.43 8.14 -7.70
CA PRO A 58 12.67 6.71 -7.60
C PRO A 58 11.77 6.05 -6.54
N PHE A 59 11.04 5.02 -6.92
CA PHE A 59 10.13 4.29 -6.03
C PHE A 59 9.78 2.90 -6.61
N ASP A 60 10.14 1.82 -5.91
CA ASP A 60 9.81 0.44 -6.27
C ASP A 60 9.03 -0.22 -5.13
N ASP A 61 7.77 -0.60 -5.39
CA ASP A 61 6.90 -1.26 -4.41
C ASP A 61 7.55 -2.51 -3.82
N ARG A 62 8.30 -3.27 -4.62
CA ARG A 62 8.89 -4.55 -4.21
C ARG A 62 10.01 -4.33 -3.20
N GLN A 63 10.78 -3.26 -3.38
CA GLN A 63 11.84 -2.89 -2.43
C GLN A 63 11.21 -2.42 -1.11
N VAL A 64 10.28 -1.47 -1.19
CA VAL A 64 9.63 -0.89 0.00
C VAL A 64 8.85 -1.96 0.79
N LEU A 65 8.12 -2.85 0.10
CA LEU A 65 7.40 -3.95 0.74
C LEU A 65 8.36 -4.94 1.43
N ARG A 66 9.49 -5.28 0.79
CA ARG A 66 10.50 -6.16 1.38
C ARG A 66 11.08 -5.56 2.66
N GLU A 67 11.45 -4.29 2.62
CA GLU A 67 11.98 -3.56 3.78
C GLU A 67 10.94 -3.51 4.92
N ALA A 68 9.68 -3.21 4.61
CA ALA A 68 8.60 -3.18 5.59
C ALA A 68 8.40 -4.55 6.28
N ILE A 69 8.44 -5.65 5.52
CA ILE A 69 8.35 -7.01 6.08
C ILE A 69 9.55 -7.28 6.99
N GLN A 70 10.78 -6.98 6.55
CA GLN A 70 11.98 -7.21 7.35
C GLN A 70 11.95 -6.45 8.68
N ASN A 71 11.47 -5.21 8.68
CA ASN A 71 11.38 -4.38 9.89
C ASN A 71 10.36 -4.89 10.93
N THR A 72 9.41 -5.74 10.54
CA THR A 72 8.40 -6.32 11.45
C THR A 72 8.79 -7.70 11.99
N GLN A 73 9.85 -8.31 11.46
CA GLN A 73 10.37 -9.61 11.89
C GLN A 73 11.54 -9.48 12.89
N GLY A 74 11.89 -8.25 13.28
CA GLY A 74 12.96 -7.93 14.23
C GLY A 74 12.45 -7.70 15.65
#